data_AF-A0A7V5NAS9-F1
#
_entry.id   AF-A0A7V5NAS9-F1
#
_cell.length_a   1.000
_cell.length_b   1.000
_cell.length_c   1.000
_cell.angle_alpha   90.00
_cell.angle_beta   90.00
_cell.angle_gamma   90.00
#
_symmetry.space_group_name_H-M   'P 1'
#
loop_
_entity.id
_entity.type
_entity.pdbx_description
1 polymer ?
#
loop_
_entity_poly.entity_id
_entity_poly.type
_entity_poly.pdbx_seq_one_letter_code
_entity_poly.pdbx_strand_id
1 'polypeptide(L)'
;MERHFSYRIKILFVILVAIFIAIGAFVWQKYPFGVKQYKTIALGMQAAESAGTPTIWAPPYHTVPESSFYVYALGDEHMCIGSSCGVGGYFVECLGGWLSGYKVITEEFDYGLRDAGVNMEKQTIITIANKDGKIVGIYPGARIRNLPYIMRNHRDLVSEDIFKHCSNLLPRRWK
;
A
#
# COMPACT_ATOMS: atom_id res chain seq x y z
N MET A 1 -53.87 10.02 12.27
CA MET A 1 -52.66 9.74 13.08
C MET A 1 -51.63 8.90 12.32
N GLU A 2 -52.05 7.96 11.47
CA GLU A 2 -51.15 7.06 10.69
C GLU A 2 -50.25 7.74 9.65
N ARG A 3 -50.71 8.80 8.95
CA ARG A 3 -49.88 9.51 7.94
C ARG A 3 -48.64 10.17 8.55
N HIS A 4 -48.74 10.69 9.77
CA HIS A 4 -47.62 11.33 10.47
C HIS A 4 -46.55 10.31 10.90
N PHE A 5 -46.97 9.09 11.24
CA PHE A 5 -46.08 7.99 11.64
C PHE A 5 -45.30 7.44 10.43
N SER A 6 -45.98 7.22 9.30
CA SER A 6 -45.35 6.79 8.04
C SER A 6 -44.33 7.81 7.51
N TYR A 7 -44.61 9.11 7.66
CA TYR A 7 -43.69 10.17 7.24
C TYR A 7 -42.40 10.21 8.08
N ARG A 8 -42.51 10.01 9.41
CA ARG A 8 -41.35 9.94 10.32
C ARG A 8 -40.45 8.74 10.03
N ILE A 9 -41.02 7.58 9.70
CA ILE A 9 -40.26 6.38 9.31
C ILE A 9 -39.49 6.61 8.01
N LYS A 10 -40.10 7.25 7.00
CA LYS A 10 -39.42 7.58 5.75
C LYS A 10 -38.25 8.54 5.94
N ILE A 11 -38.42 9.57 6.77
CA ILE A 11 -37.34 10.52 7.11
C ILE A 11 -36.18 9.80 7.81
N LEU A 12 -36.47 8.96 8.82
CA LEU A 12 -35.46 8.17 9.52
C LEU A 12 -34.68 7.27 8.56
N PHE A 13 -35.36 6.62 7.61
CA PHE A 13 -34.72 5.77 6.61
C PHE A 13 -33.78 6.56 5.69
N VAL A 14 -34.20 7.73 5.20
CA VAL A 14 -33.37 8.61 4.36
C VAL A 14 -32.12 9.08 5.11
N ILE A 15 -32.27 9.46 6.38
CA ILE A 15 -31.13 9.88 7.23
C ILE A 15 -30.14 8.71 7.42
N LEU A 16 -30.64 7.51 7.67
CA LEU A 16 -29.80 6.31 7.83
C LEU A 16 -29.01 5.99 6.56
N VAL A 17 -29.66 6.06 5.40
CA VAL A 17 -29.00 5.86 4.10
C VAL A 17 -27.92 6.93 3.86
N ALA A 18 -28.20 8.20 4.16
CA ALA A 18 -27.22 9.27 4.03
C ALA A 18 -26.01 9.06 4.95
N ILE A 19 -26.21 8.58 6.19
CA ILE A 19 -25.13 8.23 7.11
C ILE A 19 -24.28 7.09 6.55
N PHE A 20 -24.90 6.01 6.04
CA PHE A 20 -24.16 4.90 5.44
C PHE A 20 -23.37 5.33 4.20
N ILE A 21 -23.92 6.19 3.35
CA ILE A 21 -23.21 6.74 2.19
C ILE A 21 -22.04 7.59 2.64
N ALA A 22 -22.22 8.45 3.64
CA ALA A 22 -21.15 9.30 4.17
C ALA A 22 -20.02 8.47 4.81
N ILE A 23 -20.36 7.44 5.60
CA ILE A 23 -19.39 6.49 6.16
C ILE A 23 -18.70 5.73 5.04
N GLY A 24 -19.44 5.21 4.06
CA GLY A 24 -18.90 4.49 2.91
C GLY A 24 -17.92 5.34 2.12
N ALA A 25 -18.26 6.59 1.81
CA ALA A 25 -17.39 7.54 1.13
C ALA A 25 -16.14 7.88 1.97
N PHE A 26 -16.30 8.07 3.28
CA PHE A 26 -15.21 8.34 4.20
C PHE A 26 -14.23 7.16 4.29
N VAL A 27 -14.75 5.94 4.42
CA VAL A 27 -13.95 4.70 4.42
C VAL A 27 -13.27 4.50 3.07
N TRP A 28 -13.98 4.74 1.96
CA TRP A 28 -13.43 4.69 0.60
C TRP A 28 -12.23 5.63 0.43
N GLN A 29 -12.33 6.86 0.96
CA GLN A 29 -11.25 7.85 0.87
C GLN A 29 -10.06 7.57 1.79
N LYS A 30 -10.26 6.86 2.91
CA LYS A 30 -9.23 6.68 3.95
C LYS A 30 -8.54 5.33 3.92
N TYR A 31 -9.21 4.27 3.43
CA TYR A 31 -8.62 2.95 3.36
C TYR A 31 -7.91 2.74 2.02
N PRO A 32 -6.64 2.28 2.01
CA PRO A 32 -5.99 1.89 0.77
C PRO A 32 -6.62 0.58 0.28
N PHE A 33 -7.51 0.65 -0.70
CA PHE A 33 -8.10 -0.55 -1.30
C PHE A 33 -7.13 -1.17 -2.28
N GLY A 34 -6.88 -2.47 -2.11
CA GLY A 34 -6.10 -3.25 -3.07
C GLY A 34 -6.90 -3.40 -4.37
N VAL A 35 -6.22 -3.26 -5.51
CA VAL A 35 -6.79 -3.52 -6.85
C VAL A 35 -6.05 -4.64 -7.56
N LYS A 36 -6.72 -5.33 -8.48
CA LYS A 36 -6.09 -6.36 -9.32
C LYS A 36 -5.21 -5.79 -10.43
N GLN A 37 -5.55 -4.60 -10.88
CA GLN A 37 -4.83 -3.87 -11.92
C GLN A 37 -4.98 -2.37 -11.68
N TYR A 38 -3.90 -1.63 -11.90
CA TYR A 38 -3.90 -0.18 -11.96
C TYR A 38 -3.08 0.26 -13.17
N LYS A 39 -3.77 0.73 -14.22
CA LYS A 39 -3.14 1.16 -15.46
C LYS A 39 -2.30 -0.01 -16.05
N THR A 40 -0.99 0.16 -16.13
CA THR A 40 -0.02 -0.82 -16.64
C THR A 40 0.45 -1.83 -15.59
N ILE A 41 0.16 -1.62 -14.30
CA ILE A 41 0.55 -2.52 -13.22
C ILE A 41 -0.56 -3.55 -13.00
N ALA A 42 -0.23 -4.84 -13.02
CA ALA A 42 -1.14 -5.94 -12.72
C ALA A 42 -0.54 -6.93 -11.72
N LEU A 43 -1.41 -7.61 -10.95
CA LEU A 43 -0.97 -8.70 -10.09
C LEU A 43 -0.29 -9.81 -10.92
N GLY A 44 0.76 -10.41 -10.37
CA GLY A 44 1.57 -11.43 -11.02
C GLY A 44 2.65 -10.89 -11.97
N MET A 45 2.67 -9.59 -12.26
CA MET A 45 3.80 -8.96 -12.95
C MET A 45 5.05 -8.94 -12.08
N GLN A 46 6.23 -8.82 -12.70
CA GLN A 46 7.46 -8.57 -11.96
C GLN A 46 7.41 -7.15 -11.37
N ALA A 47 7.82 -7.03 -10.10
CA ALA A 47 8.00 -5.75 -9.45
C ALA A 47 9.20 -5.00 -10.04
N ALA A 48 9.15 -3.68 -9.98
CA ALA A 48 10.25 -2.80 -10.37
C ALA A 48 11.49 -3.04 -9.51
N GLU A 49 11.30 -3.50 -8.27
CA GLU A 49 12.38 -3.86 -7.36
C GLU A 49 12.11 -5.21 -6.69
N SER A 50 13.09 -6.12 -6.79
CA SER A 50 13.13 -7.44 -6.17
C SER A 50 14.58 -7.91 -6.01
N ALA A 51 14.85 -9.05 -5.35
CA ALA A 51 16.21 -9.55 -5.13
C ALA A 51 17.12 -9.43 -6.37
N GLY A 52 18.30 -8.84 -6.21
CA GLY A 52 19.28 -8.70 -7.30
C GLY A 52 18.98 -7.59 -8.31
N THR A 53 17.85 -6.89 -8.19
CA THR A 53 17.52 -5.77 -9.08
C THR A 53 18.41 -4.56 -8.74
N PRO A 54 19.00 -3.88 -9.74
CA PRO A 54 19.73 -2.65 -9.49
C PRO A 54 18.78 -1.56 -8.97
N THR A 55 19.29 -0.73 -8.07
CA THR A 55 18.58 0.47 -7.60
C THR A 55 19.35 1.71 -8.04
N ILE A 56 18.72 2.88 -7.91
CA ILE A 56 19.38 4.17 -8.17
C ILE A 56 20.32 4.61 -7.03
N TRP A 57 20.47 3.78 -5.97
CA TRP A 57 21.27 4.11 -4.81
C TRP A 57 22.74 3.77 -5.02
N ALA A 58 23.62 4.53 -4.36
CA ALA A 58 25.04 4.19 -4.30
C ALA A 58 25.28 2.92 -3.45
N PRO A 59 26.43 2.24 -3.62
CA PRO A 59 26.84 1.16 -2.73
C PRO A 59 26.77 1.55 -1.24
N PRO A 60 26.38 0.63 -0.34
CA PRO A 60 26.11 -0.78 -0.59
C PRO A 60 24.71 -1.08 -1.16
N TYR A 61 23.81 -0.08 -1.27
CA TYR A 61 22.39 -0.28 -1.59
C TYR A 61 22.04 -0.29 -3.08
N HIS A 62 23.05 -0.24 -3.95
CA HIS A 62 22.92 -0.31 -5.42
C HIS A 62 22.24 -1.58 -5.96
N THR A 63 22.05 -2.59 -5.11
CA THR A 63 21.31 -3.82 -5.45
C THR A 63 20.32 -4.13 -4.33
N VAL A 64 19.10 -4.50 -4.68
CA VAL A 64 18.08 -4.93 -3.72
C VAL A 64 18.48 -6.28 -3.10
N PRO A 65 18.55 -6.39 -1.76
CA PRO A 65 18.89 -7.64 -1.09
C PRO A 65 17.76 -8.67 -1.14
N GLU A 66 18.07 -9.92 -0.77
CA GLU A 66 17.04 -10.92 -0.52
C GLU A 66 16.16 -10.50 0.69
N SER A 67 14.86 -10.73 0.57
CA SER A 67 13.86 -10.40 1.60
C SER A 67 12.62 -11.28 1.44
N SER A 68 11.79 -11.34 2.48
CA SER A 68 10.56 -12.17 2.46
C SER A 68 9.51 -11.61 1.49
N PHE A 69 9.54 -10.29 1.29
CA PHE A 69 8.69 -9.56 0.35
C PHE A 69 9.32 -8.19 0.05
N TYR A 70 8.81 -7.52 -0.97
CA TYR A 70 9.29 -6.23 -1.45
C TYR A 70 8.16 -5.22 -1.48
N VAL A 71 8.43 -4.00 -1.03
CA VAL A 71 7.50 -2.88 -1.04
C VAL A 71 8.11 -1.75 -1.83
N TYR A 72 7.40 -1.30 -2.86
CA TYR A 72 7.82 -0.19 -3.69
C TYR A 72 6.75 0.91 -3.66
N ALA A 73 7.14 2.08 -3.14
CA ALA A 73 6.26 3.23 -2.96
C ALA A 73 6.60 4.35 -3.97
N LEU A 74 5.70 4.56 -4.92
CA LEU A 74 5.79 5.59 -5.95
C LEU A 74 5.09 6.87 -5.49
N GLY A 75 5.75 8.01 -5.69
CA GLY A 75 5.18 9.37 -5.58
C GLY A 75 4.91 9.89 -4.17
N ASP A 76 5.27 9.13 -3.12
CA ASP A 76 4.95 9.52 -1.73
C ASP A 76 6.07 10.31 -1.04
N GLU A 77 7.13 9.63 -0.60
CA GLU A 77 8.25 10.24 0.14
C GLU A 77 9.44 10.56 -0.76
N HIS A 78 10.27 11.51 -0.33
CA HIS A 78 11.60 11.69 -0.90
C HIS A 78 12.38 10.35 -0.86
N MET A 79 13.37 10.22 -1.75
CA MET A 79 14.16 9.00 -1.91
C MET A 79 14.56 8.41 -0.54
N CYS A 80 14.02 7.24 -0.19
CA CYS A 80 14.26 6.57 1.09
C CYS A 80 14.25 5.04 0.92
N ILE A 81 14.93 4.33 1.84
CA ILE A 81 14.95 2.87 1.92
C ILE A 81 14.64 2.43 3.36
N GLY A 82 13.85 1.37 3.50
CA GLY A 82 13.71 0.67 4.76
C GLY A 82 13.21 1.60 5.87
N SER A 83 13.78 1.52 7.07
CA SER A 83 13.39 2.34 8.22
C SER A 83 13.61 3.84 8.05
N SER A 84 14.44 4.27 7.09
CA SER A 84 14.57 5.69 6.76
C SER A 84 13.29 6.29 6.17
N CYS A 85 12.38 5.45 5.66
CA CYS A 85 11.03 5.85 5.23
C CYS A 85 10.04 6.03 6.40
N GLY A 86 10.55 6.25 7.61
CA GLY A 86 9.76 6.47 8.81
C GLY A 86 9.05 5.20 9.28
N VAL A 87 7.93 5.41 9.99
CA VAL A 87 7.24 4.33 10.70
C VAL A 87 6.82 3.19 9.77
N GLY A 88 6.30 3.49 8.58
CA GLY A 88 5.90 2.46 7.61
C GLY A 88 7.08 1.59 7.14
N GLY A 89 8.24 2.21 6.95
CA GLY A 89 9.49 1.53 6.61
C GLY A 89 10.01 0.63 7.72
N TYR A 90 10.02 1.13 8.95
CA TYR A 90 10.41 0.36 10.14
C TYR A 90 9.54 -0.89 10.32
N PHE A 91 8.24 -0.79 10.02
CA PHE A 91 7.34 -1.93 10.03
C PHE A 91 7.67 -2.98 8.98
N VAL A 92 7.98 -2.55 7.76
CA VAL A 92 8.34 -3.48 6.68
C VAL A 92 9.64 -4.21 7.00
N GLU A 93 10.67 -3.50 7.46
CA GLU A 93 11.95 -4.11 7.85
C GLU A 93 11.78 -5.12 8.99
N CYS A 94 11.02 -4.78 10.03
CA CYS A 94 10.76 -5.73 11.12
C CYS A 94 10.11 -7.01 10.58
N LEU A 95 9.10 -6.88 9.71
CA LEU A 95 8.40 -8.01 9.11
C LEU A 95 9.26 -8.80 8.10
N GLY A 96 10.53 -8.46 7.93
CA GLY A 96 11.48 -9.17 7.06
C GLY A 96 11.34 -8.80 5.59
N GLY A 97 10.76 -7.63 5.30
CA GLY A 97 10.62 -7.10 3.94
C GLY A 97 11.63 -6.01 3.62
N TRP A 98 11.81 -5.77 2.33
CA TRP A 98 12.53 -4.61 1.81
C TRP A 98 11.53 -3.52 1.40
N LEU A 99 11.88 -2.26 1.63
CA LEU A 99 11.10 -1.13 1.18
C LEU A 99 11.98 -0.09 0.50
N SER A 100 11.50 0.47 -0.60
CA SER A 100 12.03 1.68 -1.20
C SER A 100 10.90 2.64 -1.58
N GLY A 101 11.16 3.94 -1.40
CA GLY A 101 10.22 5.02 -1.68
C GLY A 101 10.85 6.08 -2.58
N TYR A 102 10.13 6.47 -3.63
CA TYR A 102 10.60 7.45 -4.62
C TYR A 102 9.52 8.47 -4.96
N LYS A 103 9.76 9.73 -4.62
CA LYS A 103 8.93 10.87 -5.07
C LYS A 103 9.13 11.19 -6.54
N VAL A 104 10.39 11.13 -6.99
CA VAL A 104 10.77 11.33 -8.40
C VAL A 104 11.16 9.97 -8.95
N ILE A 105 10.36 9.50 -9.89
CA ILE A 105 10.50 8.17 -10.50
C ILE A 105 11.29 8.39 -11.80
N THR A 106 12.32 7.58 -12.11
CA THR A 106 12.94 7.59 -13.45
C THR A 106 12.16 6.65 -14.38
N GLU A 107 12.35 6.74 -15.69
CA GLU A 107 11.61 5.89 -16.66
C GLU A 107 11.78 4.39 -16.37
N GLU A 108 12.92 4.00 -15.82
CA GLU A 108 13.26 2.60 -15.55
C GLU A 108 12.39 1.93 -14.47
N PHE A 109 11.77 2.71 -13.58
CA PHE A 109 11.04 2.17 -12.41
C PHE A 109 9.56 2.60 -12.36
N ASP A 110 9.03 3.15 -13.45
CA ASP A 110 7.69 3.73 -13.49
C ASP A 110 6.57 2.75 -13.88
N TYR A 111 6.90 1.48 -14.14
CA TYR A 111 5.97 0.47 -14.65
C TYR A 111 5.29 0.85 -15.99
N GLY A 112 5.86 1.72 -16.81
CA GLY A 112 5.25 2.25 -18.03
C GLY A 112 4.07 3.20 -17.77
N LEU A 113 3.94 3.74 -16.55
CA LEU A 113 2.83 4.62 -16.20
C LEU A 113 2.88 5.96 -16.96
N ARG A 114 4.08 6.45 -17.30
CA ARG A 114 4.24 7.67 -18.13
C ARG A 114 3.63 7.49 -19.51
N ASP A 115 3.94 6.38 -20.17
CA ASP A 115 3.43 6.05 -21.50
C ASP A 115 1.91 5.85 -21.50
N ALA A 116 1.36 5.41 -20.37
CA ALA A 116 -0.08 5.31 -20.14
C ALA A 116 -0.76 6.66 -19.81
N GLY A 117 -0.04 7.77 -19.92
CA GLY A 117 -0.55 9.13 -19.72
C GLY A 117 -0.82 9.50 -18.26
N VAL A 118 -0.18 8.81 -17.30
CA VAL A 118 -0.41 9.11 -15.88
C VAL A 118 0.48 10.26 -15.41
N ASN A 119 -0.12 11.22 -14.68
CA ASN A 119 0.63 12.30 -14.08
C ASN A 119 1.39 11.79 -12.84
N MET A 120 2.68 11.51 -13.04
CA MET A 120 3.59 10.98 -12.02
C MET A 120 3.72 11.87 -10.78
N GLU A 121 3.53 13.19 -10.91
CA GLU A 121 3.65 14.14 -9.79
C GLU A 121 2.43 14.13 -8.85
N LYS A 122 1.28 13.64 -9.33
CA LYS A 122 0.01 13.66 -8.60
C LYS A 122 -0.43 12.31 -8.08
N GLN A 123 0.28 11.25 -8.46
CA GLN A 123 -0.06 9.90 -8.06
C GLN A 123 0.78 9.45 -6.87
N THR A 124 0.17 8.65 -6.01
CA THR A 124 0.91 7.82 -5.07
C THR A 124 0.46 6.38 -5.26
N ILE A 125 1.38 5.42 -5.23
CA ILE A 125 1.05 4.00 -5.41
C ILE A 125 1.97 3.21 -4.50
N ILE A 126 1.42 2.24 -3.79
CA ILE A 126 2.21 1.20 -3.14
C ILE A 126 2.01 -0.10 -3.89
N THR A 127 3.09 -0.77 -4.24
CA THR A 127 3.08 -2.15 -4.71
C THR A 127 3.74 -3.05 -3.68
N ILE A 128 3.18 -4.23 -3.48
CA ILE A 128 3.70 -5.30 -2.63
C ILE A 128 4.02 -6.48 -3.54
N ALA A 129 5.22 -7.03 -3.45
CA ALA A 129 5.64 -8.20 -4.18
C ALA A 129 6.14 -9.30 -3.24
N ASN A 130 5.91 -10.55 -3.62
CA ASN A 130 6.39 -11.70 -2.84
C ASN A 130 7.92 -11.85 -2.96
N LYS A 131 8.50 -12.83 -2.26
CA LYS A 131 9.94 -13.15 -2.31
C LYS A 131 10.51 -13.37 -3.73
N ASP A 132 9.67 -13.81 -4.67
CA ASP A 132 10.06 -14.06 -6.07
C ASP A 132 9.93 -12.79 -6.94
N GLY A 133 9.59 -11.66 -6.32
CA GLY A 133 9.40 -10.37 -6.97
C GLY A 133 8.10 -10.27 -7.78
N LYS A 134 7.12 -11.16 -7.58
CA LYS A 134 5.80 -11.06 -8.22
C LYS A 134 4.89 -10.15 -7.43
N ILE A 135 4.28 -9.16 -8.09
CA ILE A 135 3.34 -8.23 -7.47
C ILE A 135 2.11 -9.01 -6.97
N VAL A 136 1.86 -8.95 -5.67
CA VAL A 136 0.71 -9.56 -4.99
C VAL A 136 -0.24 -8.53 -4.38
N GLY A 137 0.14 -7.25 -4.35
CA GLY A 137 -0.72 -6.15 -3.92
C GLY A 137 -0.44 -4.86 -4.67
N ILE A 138 -1.50 -4.13 -5.02
CA ILE A 138 -1.44 -2.81 -5.68
C ILE A 138 -2.39 -1.88 -4.95
N TYR A 139 -1.89 -0.75 -4.46
CA TYR A 139 -2.63 0.19 -3.63
C TYR A 139 -2.47 1.63 -4.17
N PRO A 140 -3.29 2.02 -5.17
CA PRO A 140 -3.30 3.38 -5.69
C PRO A 140 -3.80 4.37 -4.63
N GLY A 141 -3.21 5.56 -4.59
CA GLY A 141 -3.48 6.60 -3.59
C GLY A 141 -2.92 6.30 -2.20
N ALA A 142 -2.31 5.14 -1.99
CA ALA A 142 -1.69 4.79 -0.71
C ALA A 142 -0.33 5.47 -0.53
N ARG A 143 0.07 5.59 0.73
CA ARG A 143 1.32 6.19 1.18
C ARG A 143 2.03 5.27 2.17
N ILE A 144 3.32 5.43 2.38
CA ILE A 144 4.16 4.62 3.27
C ILE A 144 3.57 4.56 4.68
N ARG A 145 2.98 5.67 5.17
CA ARG A 145 2.23 5.69 6.44
C ARG A 145 1.04 4.72 6.52
N ASN A 146 0.54 4.25 5.37
CA ASN A 146 -0.55 3.28 5.27
C ASN A 146 -0.06 1.82 5.32
N LEU A 147 1.25 1.56 5.21
CA LEU A 147 1.81 0.20 5.22
C LEU A 147 1.43 -0.65 6.43
N PRO A 148 1.33 -0.10 7.66
CA PRO A 148 0.86 -0.88 8.80
C PRO A 148 -0.57 -1.39 8.64
N TYR A 149 -1.37 -0.86 7.72
CA TYR A 149 -2.71 -1.37 7.43
C TYR A 149 -2.71 -2.26 6.19
N ILE A 150 -1.92 -1.90 5.17
CA ILE A 150 -1.77 -2.67 3.93
C ILE A 150 -1.21 -4.06 4.23
N MET A 151 -0.13 -4.12 5.01
CA MET A 151 0.57 -5.38 5.28
C MET A 151 -0.31 -6.38 6.04
N ARG A 152 -1.44 -5.95 6.63
CA ARG A 152 -2.39 -6.84 7.32
C ARG A 152 -3.03 -7.81 6.33
N ASN A 153 -3.23 -7.34 5.09
CA ASN A 153 -3.79 -8.12 4.00
C ASN A 153 -2.76 -9.06 3.35
N HIS A 154 -1.48 -8.93 3.75
CA HIS A 154 -0.35 -9.69 3.23
C HIS A 154 0.36 -10.46 4.35
N ARG A 155 -0.40 -10.90 5.35
CA ARG A 155 0.13 -11.66 6.50
C ARG A 155 0.77 -12.98 6.07
N ASP A 156 0.32 -13.53 4.95
CA ASP A 156 0.84 -14.72 4.27
C ASP A 156 2.30 -14.57 3.80
N LEU A 157 2.78 -13.34 3.60
CA LEU A 157 4.17 -13.07 3.21
C LEU A 157 5.16 -13.09 4.40
N VAL A 158 4.66 -13.18 5.63
CA VAL A 158 5.45 -13.07 6.85
C VAL A 158 5.44 -14.41 7.58
N SER A 159 6.60 -14.90 8.02
CA SER A 159 6.64 -16.11 8.84
C SER A 159 6.02 -15.88 10.23
N GLU A 160 5.47 -16.92 10.84
CA GLU A 160 4.91 -16.84 12.20
C GLU A 160 5.93 -16.35 13.23
N ASP A 161 7.19 -16.76 13.10
CA ASP A 161 8.24 -16.40 14.04
C ASP A 161 8.60 -14.91 13.96
N ILE A 162 8.76 -14.39 12.73
CA ILE A 162 9.01 -12.96 12.50
C ILE A 162 7.83 -12.13 13.02
N PHE A 163 6.61 -12.56 12.73
CA PHE A 163 5.42 -11.86 13.18
C PHE A 163 5.34 -11.77 14.71
N LYS A 164 5.59 -12.87 15.42
CA LYS A 164 5.60 -12.88 16.89
C LYS A 164 6.64 -11.91 17.44
N HIS A 165 7.84 -11.91 16.86
CA HIS A 165 8.92 -11.00 17.25
C HIS A 165 8.54 -9.53 17.07
N CYS A 166 7.88 -9.20 15.95
CA CYS A 166 7.46 -7.83 15.63
C CYS A 166 6.13 -7.41 16.24
N SER A 167 5.37 -8.33 16.83
CA SER A 167 3.99 -8.11 17.26
C SER A 167 3.81 -6.94 18.24
N ASN A 168 4.83 -6.63 19.04
CA ASN A 168 4.80 -5.51 19.99
C ASN A 168 4.93 -4.14 19.33
N LEU A 169 5.50 -4.11 18.13
CA LEU A 169 5.62 -2.91 17.33
C LEU A 169 4.34 -2.71 16.51
N LEU A 170 3.68 -3.79 16.07
CA LEU A 170 2.52 -3.76 15.18
C LEU A 170 1.30 -3.06 15.81
N PRO A 171 0.46 -2.37 15.01
CA PRO A 171 -0.78 -1.79 15.51
C PRO A 171 -1.63 -2.83 16.24
N ARG A 172 -2.23 -2.49 17.39
CA ARG A 172 -3.00 -3.42 18.24
C ARG A 172 -4.03 -4.29 17.47
N ARG A 173 -4.58 -3.79 16.37
CA ARG A 173 -5.57 -4.48 15.52
C ARG A 173 -5.00 -5.62 14.66
N TRP A 174 -3.71 -5.89 14.76
CA TRP A 174 -3.03 -7.03 14.16
C TRP A 174 -2.90 -8.22 15.11
N LYS A 175 -3.10 -8.00 16.42
CA LYS A 175 -3.10 -9.05 17.44
C LYS A 175 -4.47 -9.70 17.53
#